data_AF-A0A7S1ZTH4-F1
#
_entry.id   AF-A0A7S1ZTH4-F1
#
_cell.length_a   1.000
_cell.length_b   1.000
_cell.length_c   1.000
_cell.angle_alpha   90.00
_cell.angle_beta   90.00
_cell.angle_gamma   90.00
#
_symmetry.space_group_name_H-M   'P 1'
#
loop_
_entity.id
_entity.type
_entity.pdbx_description
1 polymer ?
#
loop_
_entity_poly.entity_id
_entity_poly.type
_entity_poly.pdbx_seq_one_letter_code
_entity_poly.pdbx_strand_id
1 'polypeptide(L)'
;DGDEVTSHDTDPLAKDTDGDGLSDYDEVHIYNTDPNDANGDADNDGLTDYEEVGVYQTDPNNSDTDGEMLKDGDEVTSHDTDPLAKDTDGDGLSDYDEVHIYNTDPNDANGDADNDGLTDYEEVGVYQTDPNNSDTDGEMLKDGDEVTS
;
A
#
# COMPACT_ATOMS: atom_id res chain seq x y z
N ASP A 1 -15.57 -17.70 33.52
CA ASP A 1 -16.76 -17.94 34.37
C ASP A 1 -17.55 -16.65 34.41
N GLY A 2 -18.88 -16.73 34.34
CA GLY A 2 -19.72 -15.58 33.99
C GLY A 2 -19.96 -14.60 35.13
N ASP A 3 -19.15 -13.56 35.22
CA ASP A 3 -19.47 -12.34 35.98
C ASP A 3 -19.12 -11.13 35.12
N GLU A 4 -20.11 -10.60 34.39
CA GLU A 4 -20.40 -9.16 34.27
C GLU A 4 -21.59 -8.94 33.34
N VAL A 5 -22.78 -9.25 33.87
CA VAL A 5 -24.03 -8.68 33.38
C VAL A 5 -24.40 -7.58 34.36
N THR A 6 -24.16 -6.30 34.01
CA THR A 6 -25.12 -5.19 34.22
C THR A 6 -24.59 -3.82 33.73
N SER A 7 -25.20 -3.31 32.65
CA SER A 7 -25.52 -1.89 32.38
C SER A 7 -24.67 -1.03 31.44
N HIS A 8 -23.66 -1.56 30.75
CA HIS A 8 -23.01 -0.87 29.62
C HIS A 8 -22.78 -1.87 28.48
N ASP A 9 -22.99 -1.46 27.22
CA ASP A 9 -22.87 -2.28 25.99
C ASP A 9 -21.41 -2.70 25.70
N THR A 10 -20.70 -3.33 26.64
CA THR A 10 -19.32 -3.81 26.44
C THR A 10 -19.15 -5.22 26.97
N ASP A 11 -18.50 -6.08 26.17
CA ASP A 11 -18.22 -7.47 26.48
C ASP A 11 -17.05 -7.56 27.49
N PRO A 12 -17.21 -8.25 28.64
CA PRO A 12 -16.14 -8.43 29.63
C PRO A 12 -14.95 -9.29 29.14
N LEU A 13 -14.96 -9.77 27.90
CA LEU A 13 -13.80 -10.36 27.18
C LEU A 13 -12.99 -9.34 26.36
N ALA A 14 -13.43 -8.09 26.21
CA ALA A 14 -12.72 -7.07 25.44
C ALA A 14 -11.82 -6.24 26.36
N LYS A 15 -10.79 -6.87 26.94
CA LYS A 15 -9.62 -6.13 27.41
C LYS A 15 -8.84 -5.75 26.15
N ASP A 16 -8.54 -4.47 26.00
CA ASP A 16 -7.81 -3.85 24.89
C ASP A 16 -6.78 -2.96 25.61
N THR A 17 -5.59 -3.52 25.81
CA THR A 17 -4.67 -3.04 26.84
C THR A 17 -3.80 -1.89 26.36
N ASP A 18 -3.46 -1.87 25.09
CA ASP A 18 -2.78 -0.77 24.42
C ASP A 18 -3.74 0.25 23.80
N GLY A 19 -4.99 -0.11 23.55
CA GLY A 19 -6.04 0.80 23.10
C GLY A 19 -6.05 1.00 21.59
N ASP A 20 -5.54 0.04 20.82
CA ASP A 20 -5.48 0.09 19.36
C ASP A 20 -6.83 -0.25 18.69
N GLY A 21 -7.74 -0.87 19.45
CA GLY A 21 -9.08 -1.28 19.01
C GLY A 21 -9.24 -2.79 18.77
N LEU A 22 -8.16 -3.55 18.86
CA LEU A 22 -8.14 -5.00 18.89
C LEU A 22 -8.27 -5.49 20.35
N SER A 23 -8.75 -6.72 20.55
CA SER A 23 -8.83 -7.26 21.91
C SER A 23 -7.59 -8.05 22.27
N ASP A 24 -7.15 -8.02 23.54
CA ASP A 24 -6.07 -8.83 24.10
C ASP A 24 -6.20 -10.33 23.70
N TYR A 25 -7.44 -10.80 23.55
CA TYR A 25 -7.71 -12.16 23.11
C TYR A 25 -7.37 -12.35 21.63
N ASP A 26 -7.81 -11.45 20.76
CA ASP A 26 -7.56 -11.53 19.32
C ASP A 26 -6.08 -11.34 19.01
N GLU A 27 -5.43 -10.39 19.67
CA GLU A 27 -3.98 -10.17 19.59
C GLU A 27 -3.20 -11.44 19.93
N VAL A 28 -3.48 -12.07 21.08
CA VAL A 28 -2.71 -13.25 21.53
C VAL A 28 -3.09 -14.53 20.78
N HIS A 29 -4.36 -14.69 20.37
CA HIS A 29 -4.87 -15.98 19.88
C HIS A 29 -5.19 -16.04 18.40
N ILE A 30 -5.30 -14.90 17.71
CA ILE A 30 -5.63 -14.83 16.29
C ILE A 30 -4.47 -14.24 15.50
N TYR A 31 -4.01 -13.05 15.88
CA TYR A 31 -3.06 -12.26 15.09
C TYR A 31 -1.61 -12.36 15.59
N ASN A 32 -1.41 -12.90 16.78
CA ASN A 32 -0.10 -13.09 17.40
C ASN A 32 0.70 -11.78 17.58
N THR A 33 0.02 -10.70 17.93
CA THR A 33 0.61 -9.41 18.31
C THR A 33 0.70 -9.26 19.84
N ASP A 34 1.40 -8.22 20.36
CA ASP A 34 1.57 -8.01 21.81
C ASP A 34 0.52 -7.05 22.36
N PRO A 35 -0.42 -7.51 23.21
CA PRO A 35 -1.45 -6.66 23.83
C PRO A 35 -0.92 -5.54 24.72
N ASN A 36 0.38 -5.45 24.94
CA ASN A 36 0.98 -4.39 25.75
C ASN A 36 1.88 -3.47 24.92
N ASP A 37 1.86 -3.57 23.58
CA ASP A 37 2.58 -2.63 22.73
C ASP A 37 1.97 -1.24 22.88
N ALA A 38 2.69 -0.30 23.49
CA ALA A 38 2.14 1.03 23.74
C ALA A 38 1.72 1.80 22.47
N ASN A 39 2.14 1.36 21.29
CA ASN A 39 1.72 1.94 20.01
C ASN A 39 0.59 1.15 19.34
N GLY A 40 0.36 -0.12 19.72
CA GLY A 40 -0.56 -1.03 19.03
C GLY A 40 -0.22 -1.23 17.55
N ASP A 41 1.07 -1.27 17.23
CA ASP A 41 1.63 -1.29 15.86
C ASP A 41 2.82 -2.27 15.88
N ALA A 42 2.52 -3.55 15.67
CA ALA A 42 3.44 -4.64 15.99
C ALA A 42 4.65 -4.71 15.05
N ASP A 43 4.54 -4.25 13.80
CA ASP A 43 5.65 -4.22 12.83
C ASP A 43 6.26 -2.83 12.60
N ASN A 44 5.67 -1.79 13.21
CA ASN A 44 6.14 -0.41 13.22
C ASN A 44 6.16 0.21 11.81
N ASP A 45 5.10 -0.01 11.05
CA ASP A 45 4.91 0.57 9.72
C ASP A 45 4.08 1.88 9.72
N GLY A 46 3.39 2.17 10.83
CA GLY A 46 2.58 3.37 11.01
C GLY A 46 1.07 3.15 10.98
N LEU A 47 0.60 1.93 10.75
CA LEU A 47 -0.78 1.49 10.97
C LEU A 47 -0.88 0.74 12.30
N THR A 48 -2.05 0.81 12.96
CA THR A 48 -2.27 -0.03 14.14
C THR A 48 -2.67 -1.45 13.73
N ASP A 49 -2.45 -2.46 14.59
CA ASP A 49 -2.82 -3.85 14.31
C ASP A 49 -4.31 -3.96 13.93
N TYR A 50 -5.17 -3.21 14.63
CA TYR A 50 -6.59 -3.08 14.27
C TYR A 50 -6.84 -2.48 12.87
N GLU A 51 -6.12 -1.42 12.48
CA GLU A 51 -6.27 -0.80 11.16
C GLU A 51 -5.90 -1.78 10.06
N GLU A 52 -4.81 -2.51 10.23
CA GLU A 52 -4.34 -3.52 9.30
C GLU A 52 -5.38 -4.64 9.13
N VAL A 53 -5.81 -5.29 10.22
CA VAL A 53 -6.74 -6.44 10.10
C VAL A 53 -8.19 -6.02 9.84
N GLY A 54 -8.59 -4.82 10.27
CA GLY A 54 -9.97 -4.34 10.27
C GLY A 54 -10.33 -3.45 9.08
N VAL A 55 -9.35 -2.75 8.51
CA VAL A 55 -9.56 -1.76 7.45
C VAL A 55 -8.84 -2.17 6.17
N TYR A 56 -7.53 -2.40 6.22
CA TYR A 56 -6.69 -2.60 5.03
C TYR A 56 -6.52 -4.06 4.62
N GLN A 57 -6.84 -5.00 5.51
CA GLN A 57 -6.67 -6.44 5.32
C GLN A 57 -5.22 -6.89 5.11
N THR A 58 -4.26 -6.14 5.65
CA THR A 58 -2.83 -6.44 5.68
C THR A 58 -2.44 -7.36 6.84
N ASP A 59 -1.19 -7.84 6.89
CA ASP A 59 -0.69 -8.68 7.98
C ASP A 59 -0.02 -7.82 9.06
N PRO A 60 -0.56 -7.74 10.29
CA PRO A 60 -0.05 -6.84 11.33
C PRO A 60 1.33 -7.17 11.88
N ASN A 61 1.99 -8.20 11.34
CA ASN A 61 3.37 -8.55 11.69
C ASN A 61 4.31 -8.40 10.49
N ASN A 62 3.87 -7.77 9.40
CA ASN A 62 4.62 -7.64 8.17
C ASN A 62 4.40 -6.28 7.51
N SER A 63 5.39 -5.39 7.67
CA SER A 63 5.31 -3.98 7.30
C SER A 63 5.34 -3.70 5.78
N ASP A 64 5.09 -4.70 4.94
CA ASP A 64 5.23 -4.72 3.46
C ASP A 64 4.52 -6.01 2.98
N THR A 65 3.19 -5.98 3.00
CA THR A 65 2.30 -7.15 2.88
C THR A 65 2.38 -7.81 1.51
N ASP A 66 2.41 -7.02 0.45
CA ASP A 66 2.52 -7.49 -0.93
C ASP A 66 3.98 -7.68 -1.36
N GLY A 67 4.94 -6.96 -0.80
CA GLY A 67 6.36 -7.31 -0.79
C GLY A 67 7.21 -6.65 -1.88
N GLU A 68 6.96 -5.38 -2.22
CA GLU A 68 7.71 -4.58 -3.21
C GLU A 68 8.45 -3.41 -2.58
N MET A 69 8.68 -3.49 -1.26
CA MET A 69 9.57 -2.60 -0.50
C MET A 69 8.97 -1.22 -0.20
N LEU A 70 7.67 -1.04 -0.43
CA LEU A 70 6.89 0.05 0.13
C LEU A 70 6.17 -0.49 1.38
N LYS A 71 5.99 0.34 2.40
CA LYS A 71 5.35 -0.10 3.64
C LYS A 71 3.86 0.09 3.54
N ASP A 72 3.04 -0.82 4.07
CA ASP A 72 1.58 -0.71 4.03
C ASP A 72 1.11 0.65 4.58
N GLY A 73 1.71 1.10 5.68
CA GLY A 73 1.48 2.44 6.23
C GLY A 73 1.91 3.60 5.31
N ASP A 74 3.02 3.49 4.60
CA ASP A 74 3.45 4.52 3.63
C ASP A 74 2.54 4.53 2.39
N GLU A 75 2.13 3.36 1.90
CA GLU A 75 1.18 3.18 0.79
C GLU A 75 -0.13 3.89 1.07
N VAL A 76 -0.75 3.58 2.22
CA VAL A 76 -2.03 4.14 2.63
C VAL A 76 -1.95 5.63 2.94
N THR A 77 -0.89 6.11 3.58
CA THR A 77 -0.87 7.48 4.15
C THR A 77 -0.16 8.51 3.28
N SER A 78 0.77 8.07 2.43
CA SER A 78 1.62 8.97 1.64
C SER A 78 1.43 8.83 0.13
N HIS A 79 1.05 7.64 -0.35
CA HIS A 79 0.98 7.34 -1.78
C HIS A 79 -0.45 7.05 -2.28
N ASP A 80 -1.40 6.84 -1.37
CA ASP A 80 -2.79 6.47 -1.69
C ASP A 80 -2.88 5.18 -2.54
N THR A 81 -1.89 4.28 -2.44
CA THR A 81 -1.81 3.00 -3.16
C THR A 81 -2.49 1.85 -2.38
N ASP A 82 -2.68 0.69 -3.03
CA ASP A 82 -3.28 -0.50 -2.41
C ASP A 82 -2.20 -1.40 -1.79
N PRO A 83 -2.09 -1.50 -0.44
CA PRO A 83 -1.04 -2.28 0.25
C PRO A 83 -1.14 -3.81 0.07
N LEU A 84 -2.06 -4.26 -0.76
CA LEU A 84 -2.20 -5.66 -1.16
C LEU A 84 -1.81 -5.90 -2.62
N ALA A 85 -1.38 -4.87 -3.34
CA ALA A 85 -1.14 -4.90 -4.76
C ALA A 85 0.10 -4.07 -5.16
N LYS A 86 1.16 -4.79 -5.51
CA LYS A 86 2.45 -4.23 -5.97
C LYS A 86 2.39 -3.12 -7.02
N ASP A 87 1.31 -3.07 -7.77
CA ASP A 87 1.08 -2.33 -9.01
C ASP A 87 -0.38 -1.90 -8.96
N THR A 88 -0.61 -0.71 -8.41
CA THR A 88 -1.94 -0.21 -8.04
C THR A 88 -2.75 0.16 -9.28
N ASP A 89 -2.15 0.77 -10.30
CA ASP A 89 -2.83 1.19 -11.52
C ASP A 89 -2.86 0.10 -12.61
N GLY A 90 -2.01 -0.91 -12.50
CA GLY A 90 -1.96 -2.08 -13.37
C GLY A 90 -1.22 -1.86 -14.69
N ASP A 91 -0.32 -0.87 -14.78
CA ASP A 91 0.47 -0.60 -15.99
C ASP A 91 1.64 -1.57 -16.17
N GLY A 92 2.08 -2.23 -15.09
CA GLY A 92 3.17 -3.22 -15.06
C GLY A 92 4.44 -2.76 -14.36
N LEU A 93 4.54 -1.51 -13.92
CA LEU A 93 5.49 -1.03 -12.93
C LEU A 93 4.96 -1.26 -11.53
N SER A 94 5.86 -1.41 -10.55
CA SER A 94 5.43 -1.47 -9.15
C SER A 94 5.37 -0.08 -8.56
N ASP A 95 4.47 0.15 -7.60
CA ASP A 95 4.30 1.42 -6.90
C ASP A 95 5.63 1.95 -6.33
N TYR A 96 6.49 1.05 -5.82
CA TYR A 96 7.84 1.39 -5.38
C TYR A 96 8.70 2.00 -6.50
N ASP A 97 8.71 1.37 -7.68
CA ASP A 97 9.51 1.78 -8.83
C ASP A 97 9.00 3.13 -9.37
N GLU A 98 7.69 3.31 -9.43
CA GLU A 98 7.07 4.57 -9.85
C GLU A 98 7.43 5.72 -8.91
N VAL A 99 7.27 5.52 -7.59
CA VAL A 99 7.57 6.55 -6.59
C VAL A 99 9.07 6.85 -6.47
N HIS A 100 9.94 5.83 -6.50
CA HIS A 100 11.35 5.98 -6.14
C HIS A 100 12.33 6.01 -7.31
N ILE A 101 11.97 5.45 -8.46
CA ILE A 101 12.86 5.33 -9.61
C ILE A 101 12.41 6.26 -10.74
N TYR A 102 11.16 6.16 -11.15
CA TYR A 102 10.67 6.82 -12.37
C TYR A 102 9.97 8.16 -12.10
N ASN A 103 9.50 8.40 -10.88
CA ASN A 103 8.73 9.57 -10.48
C ASN A 103 7.43 9.75 -11.28
N THR A 104 6.75 8.64 -11.58
CA THR A 104 5.41 8.59 -12.17
C THR A 104 4.36 8.49 -11.06
N ASP A 105 3.07 8.59 -11.41
CA ASP A 105 1.98 8.51 -10.43
C ASP A 105 1.44 7.07 -10.37
N PRO A 106 1.65 6.32 -9.26
CA PRO A 106 1.22 4.92 -9.15
C PRO A 106 -0.30 4.72 -9.12
N ASN A 107 -1.06 5.80 -9.23
CA ASN A 107 -2.51 5.79 -9.31
C ASN A 107 -3.03 6.27 -10.67
N ASP A 108 -2.18 6.38 -11.70
CA ASP A 108 -2.61 6.86 -13.00
C ASP A 108 -3.42 5.79 -13.74
N ALA A 109 -4.74 5.99 -13.83
CA ALA A 109 -5.64 4.96 -14.36
C ALA A 109 -5.39 4.56 -15.83
N ASN A 110 -4.55 5.28 -16.58
CA ASN A 110 -4.07 4.86 -17.90
C ASN A 110 -2.60 4.38 -17.92
N GLY A 111 -1.86 4.54 -16.81
CA GLY A 111 -0.44 4.22 -16.67
C GLY A 111 0.44 4.93 -17.69
N ASP A 112 0.09 6.13 -18.13
CA ASP A 112 0.73 6.88 -19.23
C ASP A 112 0.94 8.33 -18.79
N ALA A 113 2.04 8.56 -18.05
CA ALA A 113 2.27 9.77 -17.28
C ALA A 113 2.36 11.03 -18.15
N ASP A 114 2.86 10.91 -19.39
CA ASP A 114 2.98 12.04 -20.32
C ASP A 114 1.92 12.08 -21.44
N ASN A 115 1.05 11.07 -21.48
CA ASN A 115 -0.08 10.95 -22.39
C ASN A 115 0.34 10.90 -23.87
N ASP A 116 1.35 10.11 -24.19
CA ASP A 116 1.80 9.89 -25.57
C ASP A 116 1.30 8.60 -26.21
N GLY A 117 0.66 7.74 -25.41
CA GLY A 117 0.06 6.49 -25.85
C GLY A 117 0.90 5.25 -25.58
N LEU A 118 2.02 5.36 -24.87
CA LEU A 118 2.74 4.27 -24.25
C LEU A 118 2.49 4.26 -22.75
N THR A 119 2.46 3.07 -22.16
CA THR A 119 2.48 2.96 -20.69
C THR A 119 3.87 3.23 -20.14
N ASP A 120 3.98 3.70 -18.91
CA ASP A 120 5.26 3.97 -18.25
C ASP A 120 6.13 2.70 -18.24
N TYR A 121 5.52 1.54 -17.99
CA TYR A 121 6.16 0.23 -18.17
C TYR A 121 6.72 0.00 -19.59
N GLU A 122 5.93 0.26 -20.64
CA GLU A 122 6.36 0.07 -22.02
C GLU A 122 7.55 0.97 -22.37
N GLU A 123 7.53 2.21 -21.90
CA GLU A 123 8.60 3.16 -22.11
C GLU A 123 9.92 2.70 -21.48
N VAL A 124 9.92 2.32 -20.21
CA VAL A 124 11.16 1.95 -19.52
C VAL A 124 11.59 0.50 -19.82
N GLY A 125 10.63 -0.40 -20.02
CA GLY A 125 10.82 -1.83 -20.18
C GLY A 125 11.02 -2.29 -21.63
N VAL A 126 10.47 -1.58 -22.60
CA VAL A 126 10.47 -1.97 -24.02
C VAL A 126 11.22 -0.98 -24.89
N TYR A 127 10.88 0.32 -24.80
CA TYR A 127 11.34 1.32 -25.75
C TYR A 127 12.57 2.12 -25.30
N GLN A 128 12.87 2.10 -24.01
CA GLN A 128 13.94 2.87 -23.37
C GLN A 128 13.78 4.39 -23.55
N THR A 129 12.55 4.87 -23.45
CA THR A 129 12.18 6.29 -23.43
C THR A 129 11.95 6.77 -21.99
N ASP A 130 11.80 8.09 -21.80
CA ASP A 130 11.54 8.70 -20.49
C ASP A 130 10.03 8.84 -20.28
N PRO A 131 9.42 8.12 -19.31
CA PRO A 131 7.97 8.12 -19.12
C PRO A 131 7.36 9.48 -18.76
N ASN A 132 8.20 10.46 -18.42
CA ASN A 132 7.76 11.81 -18.14
C ASN A 132 7.99 12.78 -19.31
N ASN A 133 8.35 12.28 -20.50
CA ASN A 133 8.69 13.10 -21.65
C ASN A 133 8.28 12.50 -23.00
N SER A 134 7.12 12.97 -23.49
CA SER A 134 6.45 12.47 -24.69
C SER A 134 7.21 12.59 -26.02
N ASP A 135 8.45 13.08 -26.00
CA ASP A 135 9.36 13.25 -27.14
C ASP A 135 10.79 13.18 -26.55
N THR A 136 11.25 11.97 -26.27
CA THR A 136 12.50 11.74 -25.51
C THR A 136 13.73 12.29 -26.23
N ASP A 137 13.77 12.21 -27.57
CA ASP A 137 14.92 12.64 -28.37
C ASP A 137 14.80 14.06 -28.94
N GLY A 138 13.62 14.68 -28.86
CA GLY A 138 13.37 16.09 -29.16
C GLY A 138 13.20 16.38 -30.64
N GLU A 139 12.77 15.39 -31.45
CA GLU A 139 12.60 15.53 -32.90
C GLU A 139 11.19 15.88 -33.36
N MET A 140 10.32 16.24 -32.40
CA MET A 140 8.93 16.67 -32.60
C MET A 140 8.00 15.54 -33.06
N LEU A 141 8.37 14.30 -32.78
CA LEU A 141 7.55 13.10 -32.93
C LEU A 141 7.39 12.49 -31.54
N LYS A 142 6.18 12.01 -31.21
CA LYS A 142 5.96 11.40 -29.90
C LYS A 142 6.56 10.01 -29.85
N ASP A 143 7.05 9.57 -28.70
CA ASP A 143 7.65 8.24 -28.55
C ASP A 143 6.62 7.15 -28.94
N GLY A 144 5.35 7.29 -28.51
CA GLY A 144 4.23 6.46 -28.95
C GLY A 144 3.92 6.48 -30.46
N ASP A 145 4.17 7.61 -31.15
CA ASP A 145 4.01 7.72 -32.60
C ASP A 145 5.19 7.04 -33.34
N GLU A 146 6.39 7.01 -32.76
CA GLU A 146 7.59 6.42 -33.37
C GLU A 146 7.48 4.90 -33.47
N VAL A 147 7.00 4.28 -32.41
CA VAL A 147 7.01 2.81 -32.27
C VAL A 147 5.88 2.12 -33.05
N THR A 148 4.89 2.88 -33.50
CA THR A 148 3.76 2.38 -34.31
C THR A 148 3.99 2.50 -35.83
N SER A 149 5.17 2.95 -36.26
CA SER A 149 5.52 3.25 -37.66
C SER A 149 6.13 2.11 -38.49
#